data_AF-A0A6G2I6R3-F1
#
_entry.id   AF-A0A6G2I6R3-F1
#
_cell.length_a   1.000
_cell.length_b   1.000
_cell.length_c   1.000
_cell.angle_alpha   90.00
_cell.angle_beta   90.00
_cell.angle_gamma   90.00
#
_symmetry.space_group_name_H-M   'P 1'
#
loop_
_entity.id
_entity.type
_entity.pdbx_description
1 polymer ?
#
loop_
_entity_poly.entity_id
_entity_poly.type
_entity_poly.pdbx_seq_one_letter_code
_entity_poly.pdbx_strand_id
1 'polypeptide(L)'
;MPLDTGFVWQHVVYGGAYALRAVRDTLLQVFGESEEDHDGRMDGESALFALTVTDEGRLLLDSPVLSTCAWATGRALSPGPGSHAWLDGFDDVAGIWLTRAAEVGELPADVLPDIDVDAQSDRADDEDREERIAQRRLSAKELLEFVREVAEAWGVAEALAPEGVRVRSVAVRQSHTGDADQQDFLNSIIAADLDLVARALRAQDPGSGLASYLTPGAEVNTAWRIDLRQRPEVALDGVTPAAVPAGRWPAEPEHPLALLDLILPPLSELLGELLGSIRPQMGGRAQ
;
A
#
# COMPACT_ATOMS: atom_id res chain seq x y z
N MET A 1 -10.95 -17.82 -24.08
CA MET A 1 -9.88 -17.62 -25.09
C MET A 1 -8.86 -18.72 -24.93
N PRO A 2 -8.35 -19.32 -26.01
CA PRO A 2 -7.24 -20.27 -25.92
C PRO A 2 -5.98 -19.54 -25.43
N LEU A 3 -5.24 -20.16 -24.52
CA LEU A 3 -3.94 -19.67 -24.04
C LEU A 3 -2.83 -20.10 -24.99
N ASP A 4 -1.76 -19.31 -25.05
CA ASP A 4 -0.53 -19.70 -25.74
C ASP A 4 0.13 -20.90 -25.05
N THR A 5 0.86 -21.70 -25.83
CA THR A 5 1.54 -22.91 -25.33
C THR A 5 2.50 -22.55 -24.19
N GLY A 6 2.37 -23.22 -23.04
CA GLY A 6 3.16 -22.93 -21.84
C GLY A 6 2.55 -21.90 -20.89
N PHE A 7 1.29 -21.49 -21.10
CA PHE A 7 0.52 -20.68 -20.16
C PHE A 7 -0.63 -21.48 -19.55
N VAL A 8 -0.96 -21.16 -18.29
CA VAL A 8 -2.13 -21.68 -17.58
C VAL A 8 -2.90 -20.54 -16.93
N TRP A 9 -4.18 -20.78 -16.62
CA TRP A 9 -5.00 -19.81 -15.92
C TRP A 9 -4.71 -19.85 -14.42
N GLN A 10 -4.64 -18.68 -13.82
CA GLN A 10 -4.56 -18.47 -12.39
C GLN A 10 -5.60 -17.42 -12.00
N HIS A 11 -6.25 -17.63 -10.86
CA HIS A 11 -7.37 -16.83 -10.41
C HIS A 11 -7.05 -16.21 -9.06
N VAL A 12 -6.90 -14.88 -9.02
CA VAL A 12 -6.77 -14.15 -7.75
C VAL A 12 -8.18 -13.83 -7.25
N VAL A 13 -8.50 -14.34 -6.07
CA VAL A 13 -9.79 -14.21 -5.41
C VAL A 13 -9.65 -13.18 -4.30
N TYR A 14 -10.39 -12.08 -4.41
CA TYR A 14 -10.52 -11.05 -3.38
C TYR A 14 -11.83 -11.28 -2.62
N GLY A 15 -11.74 -11.58 -1.34
CA GLY A 15 -12.89 -11.89 -0.49
C GLY A 15 -13.31 -10.72 0.40
N GLY A 16 -14.62 -10.45 0.46
CA GLY A 16 -15.17 -9.42 1.33
C GLY A 16 -14.76 -8.02 0.89
N ALA A 17 -15.23 -7.61 -0.28
CA ALA A 17 -14.91 -6.27 -0.80
C ALA A 17 -15.59 -5.20 0.05
N TYR A 18 -14.86 -4.13 0.38
CA TYR A 18 -15.38 -2.99 1.12
C TYR A 18 -14.84 -1.67 0.55
N ALA A 19 -15.62 -0.59 0.70
CA ALA A 19 -15.21 0.73 0.24
C ALA A 19 -14.19 1.37 1.20
N LEU A 20 -13.13 1.96 0.67
CA LEU A 20 -12.15 2.70 1.48
C LEU A 20 -12.78 3.91 2.20
N ARG A 21 -13.87 4.45 1.64
CA ARG A 21 -14.71 5.43 2.32
C ARG A 21 -15.22 4.93 3.68
N ALA A 22 -15.61 3.66 3.81
CA ALA A 22 -16.10 3.13 5.07
C ALA A 22 -15.01 3.10 6.16
N VAL A 23 -13.77 2.79 5.77
CA VAL A 23 -12.59 2.91 6.65
C VAL A 23 -12.43 4.36 7.10
N ARG A 24 -12.42 5.31 6.16
CA ARG A 24 -12.29 6.75 6.47
C ARG A 24 -13.38 7.21 7.43
N ASP A 25 -14.63 6.90 7.14
CA ASP A 25 -15.79 7.32 7.94
C ASP A 25 -15.69 6.71 9.36
N THR A 26 -15.20 5.47 9.49
CA THR A 26 -14.90 4.84 10.79
C THR A 26 -13.77 5.56 11.54
N LEU A 27 -12.68 5.91 10.86
CA LEU A 27 -11.56 6.62 11.49
C LEU A 27 -11.96 8.02 11.95
N LEU A 28 -12.78 8.75 11.17
CA LEU A 28 -13.32 10.05 11.55
C LEU A 28 -14.21 9.95 12.80
N GLN A 29 -15.01 8.88 12.92
CA GLN A 29 -15.80 8.64 14.12
C GLN A 29 -14.92 8.41 15.37
N VAL A 30 -13.79 7.73 15.21
CA VAL A 30 -12.90 7.36 16.33
C VAL A 30 -11.96 8.51 16.74
N PHE A 31 -11.39 9.23 15.76
CA PHE A 31 -10.33 10.23 15.99
C PHE A 31 -10.84 11.68 15.89
N GLY A 32 -12.04 11.91 15.37
CA GLY A 32 -12.62 13.24 15.15
C GLY A 32 -12.25 13.83 13.78
N GLU A 33 -12.95 14.90 13.42
CA GLU A 33 -12.66 15.67 12.19
C GLU A 33 -11.35 16.47 12.37
N SER A 34 -10.45 16.37 11.38
CA SER A 34 -9.29 17.26 11.27
C SER A 34 -9.67 18.45 10.38
N GLU A 35 -9.28 19.68 10.76
CA GLU A 35 -9.46 20.89 9.93
C GLU A 35 -8.68 20.81 8.59
N GLU A 36 -7.70 19.90 8.51
CA GLU A 36 -7.00 19.55 7.28
C GLU A 36 -7.80 18.51 6.50
N ASP A 37 -8.84 18.99 5.81
CA ASP A 37 -9.63 18.22 4.85
C ASP A 37 -8.74 17.88 3.64
N HIS A 38 -8.02 16.76 3.74
CA HIS A 38 -7.35 16.17 2.60
C HIS A 38 -8.43 15.62 1.67
N ASP A 39 -8.87 16.46 0.73
CA ASP A 39 -9.82 16.12 -0.33
C ASP A 39 -9.17 15.19 -1.37
N GLY A 40 -8.72 14.02 -0.90
CA GLY A 40 -8.38 12.87 -1.71
C GLY A 40 -9.63 12.02 -1.80
N ARG A 41 -10.27 11.99 -2.98
CA ARG A 41 -11.33 11.03 -3.28
C ARG A 41 -10.81 9.61 -3.10
N MET A 42 -11.03 9.04 -1.91
CA MET A 42 -10.81 7.62 -1.60
C MET A 42 -11.99 6.79 -2.15
N ASP A 43 -12.28 6.91 -3.45
CA ASP A 43 -13.37 6.20 -4.13
C ASP A 43 -12.97 4.76 -4.51
N GLY A 44 -11.91 4.23 -3.91
CA GLY A 44 -11.41 2.87 -4.13
C GLY A 44 -12.11 1.82 -3.25
N GLU A 45 -11.95 0.56 -3.65
CA GLU A 45 -12.36 -0.60 -2.87
C GLU A 45 -11.14 -1.43 -2.50
N SER A 46 -11.22 -2.09 -1.34
CA SER A 46 -10.26 -3.08 -0.87
C SER A 46 -11.01 -4.37 -0.50
N ALA A 47 -10.30 -5.38 -0.01
CA ALA A 47 -10.87 -6.66 0.38
C ALA A 47 -10.31 -7.10 1.74
N LEU A 48 -11.03 -7.98 2.46
CA LEU A 48 -10.56 -8.54 3.72
C LEU A 48 -9.32 -9.43 3.52
N PHE A 49 -9.30 -10.16 2.41
CA PHE A 49 -8.21 -11.05 2.05
C PHE A 49 -8.13 -11.25 0.53
N ALA A 50 -6.97 -11.71 0.08
CA ALA A 50 -6.76 -12.24 -1.26
C ALA A 50 -6.17 -13.66 -1.16
N LEU A 51 -6.53 -14.53 -2.08
CA LEU A 51 -5.91 -15.83 -2.25
C LEU A 51 -5.83 -16.18 -3.73
N THR A 52 -4.91 -17.06 -4.08
CA THR A 52 -4.73 -17.51 -5.45
C THR A 52 -5.26 -18.93 -5.62
N VAL A 53 -5.99 -19.16 -6.70
CA VAL A 53 -6.56 -20.43 -7.07
C VAL A 53 -6.05 -20.82 -8.47
N THR A 54 -5.69 -22.10 -8.64
CA THR A 54 -5.31 -22.67 -9.94
C THR A 54 -6.50 -22.73 -10.90
N ASP A 55 -6.25 -23.03 -12.17
CA ASP A 55 -7.28 -23.27 -13.19
C ASP A 55 -8.27 -24.39 -12.81
N GLU A 56 -7.82 -25.35 -12.01
CA GLU A 56 -8.65 -26.43 -11.47
C GLU A 56 -9.54 -26.02 -10.29
N GLY A 57 -9.41 -24.80 -9.78
CA GLY A 57 -10.14 -24.34 -8.61
C GLY A 57 -9.49 -24.73 -7.28
N ARG A 58 -8.18 -25.04 -7.25
CA ARG A 58 -7.44 -25.41 -6.03
C ARG A 58 -6.66 -24.22 -5.46
N LEU A 59 -6.68 -24.06 -4.14
CA LEU A 59 -5.93 -23.01 -3.44
C LEU A 59 -4.42 -23.25 -3.58
N LEU A 60 -3.65 -22.19 -3.87
CA LEU A 60 -2.21 -22.17 -3.57
C LEU A 60 -2.05 -21.85 -2.08
N LEU A 61 -1.56 -22.80 -1.28
CA LEU A 61 -1.57 -22.72 0.19
C LEU A 61 -0.69 -21.59 0.74
N ASP A 62 0.32 -21.18 -0.02
CA ASP A 62 1.23 -20.08 0.34
C ASP A 62 0.78 -18.70 -0.16
N SER A 63 -0.36 -18.65 -0.85
CA SER A 63 -0.91 -17.43 -1.45
C SER A 63 -1.97 -16.66 -0.63
N PRO A 64 -2.49 -17.09 0.53
CA PRO A 64 -3.42 -16.22 1.25
C PRO A 64 -2.71 -14.99 1.83
N VAL A 65 -3.30 -13.81 1.61
CA VAL A 65 -2.87 -12.53 2.19
C VAL A 65 -4.09 -11.87 2.85
N LEU A 66 -3.90 -11.36 4.07
CA LEU A 66 -4.95 -10.73 4.88
C LEU A 66 -4.75 -9.22 4.92
N SER A 67 -5.82 -8.44 4.89
CA SER A 67 -5.76 -6.98 4.92
C SER A 67 -5.49 -6.45 6.31
N THR A 68 -4.29 -5.91 6.54
CA THR A 68 -3.94 -5.19 7.77
C THR A 68 -4.83 -3.97 7.98
N CYS A 69 -5.25 -3.30 6.90
CA CYS A 69 -6.17 -2.15 6.98
C CYS A 69 -7.53 -2.52 7.55
N ALA A 70 -8.15 -3.61 7.07
CA ALA A 70 -9.42 -4.09 7.59
C ALA A 70 -9.31 -4.45 9.08
N TRP A 71 -8.28 -5.23 9.44
CA TRP A 71 -8.02 -5.60 10.83
C TRP A 71 -7.83 -4.36 11.73
N ALA A 72 -6.98 -3.42 11.31
CA ALA A 72 -6.70 -2.19 12.06
C ALA A 72 -7.96 -1.32 12.24
N THR A 73 -8.85 -1.31 11.24
CA THR A 73 -10.14 -0.61 11.34
C THR A 73 -11.02 -1.19 12.45
N GLY A 74 -11.08 -2.53 12.54
CA GLY A 74 -11.78 -3.19 13.65
C GLY A 74 -11.17 -2.86 15.01
N ARG A 75 -9.82 -2.84 15.08
CA ARG A 75 -9.09 -2.46 16.30
C ARG A 75 -9.31 -1.00 16.71
N ALA A 76 -9.53 -0.10 15.77
CA ALA A 76 -9.85 1.31 16.04
C ALA A 76 -11.19 1.46 16.77
N LEU A 77 -12.14 0.54 16.52
CA LEU A 77 -13.41 0.49 17.23
C LEU A 77 -13.29 -0.21 18.58
N SER A 78 -12.61 -1.35 18.63
CA SER A 78 -12.40 -2.13 19.85
C SER A 78 -11.10 -2.92 19.77
N PRO A 79 -10.14 -2.71 20.69
CA PRO A 79 -10.24 -1.98 21.95
C PRO A 79 -10.18 -0.45 21.81
N GLY A 80 -9.84 0.06 20.63
CA GLY A 80 -9.73 1.49 20.35
C GLY A 80 -8.40 2.12 20.76
N PRO A 81 -8.14 3.36 20.30
CA PRO A 81 -6.83 4.02 20.42
C PRO A 81 -6.43 4.38 21.86
N GLY A 82 -7.35 4.28 22.83
CA GLY A 82 -7.04 4.48 24.25
C GLY A 82 -6.19 3.36 24.87
N SER A 83 -6.08 2.21 24.20
CA SER A 83 -5.21 1.11 24.63
C SER A 83 -3.82 1.27 24.01
N HIS A 84 -2.76 1.19 24.81
CA HIS A 84 -1.37 1.36 24.32
C HIS A 84 -0.93 0.30 23.30
N ALA A 85 -1.61 -0.84 23.24
CA ALA A 85 -1.31 -1.97 22.35
C ALA A 85 -2.45 -2.22 21.35
N TRP A 86 -3.23 -1.19 21.02
CA TRP A 86 -4.45 -1.37 20.23
C TRP A 86 -4.18 -1.86 18.80
N LEU A 87 -3.02 -1.57 18.21
CA LEU A 87 -2.58 -2.08 16.89
C LEU A 87 -1.55 -3.21 16.96
N ASP A 88 -1.30 -3.78 18.15
CA ASP A 88 -0.38 -4.90 18.29
C ASP A 88 -1.07 -6.24 18.02
N GLY A 89 -0.31 -7.24 17.52
CA GLY A 89 -0.76 -8.63 17.40
C GLY A 89 -1.39 -9.01 16.06
N PHE A 90 -1.19 -8.21 15.00
CA PHE A 90 -1.67 -8.59 13.66
C PHE A 90 -1.08 -9.92 13.20
N ASP A 91 0.22 -10.15 13.37
CA ASP A 91 0.90 -11.35 12.87
C ASP A 91 0.34 -12.65 13.50
N ASP A 92 0.04 -12.62 14.81
CA ASP A 92 -0.57 -13.76 15.51
C ASP A 92 -1.97 -14.05 14.98
N VAL A 93 -2.79 -13.00 14.83
CA VAL A 93 -4.14 -13.10 14.26
C VAL A 93 -4.07 -13.58 12.81
N ALA A 94 -3.14 -13.04 12.02
CA ALA A 94 -2.93 -13.40 10.64
C ALA A 94 -2.56 -14.88 10.52
N GLY A 95 -1.61 -15.37 11.33
CA GLY A 95 -1.21 -16.77 11.36
C GLY A 95 -2.37 -17.75 11.60
N ILE A 96 -3.29 -17.40 12.50
CA ILE A 96 -4.50 -18.19 12.75
C ILE A 96 -5.39 -18.27 11.49
N TRP A 97 -5.64 -17.12 10.86
CA TRP A 97 -6.48 -17.04 9.67
C TRP A 97 -5.85 -17.63 8.42
N LEU A 98 -4.51 -17.56 8.29
CA LEU A 98 -3.76 -18.24 7.23
C LEU A 98 -3.82 -19.76 7.39
N THR A 99 -3.68 -20.26 8.62
CA THR A 99 -3.87 -21.69 8.93
C THR A 99 -5.30 -22.13 8.59
N ARG A 100 -6.30 -21.34 9.02
CA ARG A 100 -7.71 -21.59 8.70
C ARG A 100 -7.96 -21.59 7.19
N ALA A 101 -7.35 -20.68 6.44
CA ALA A 101 -7.48 -20.64 4.98
C ALA A 101 -6.91 -21.90 4.30
N ALA A 102 -5.79 -22.43 4.80
CA ALA A 102 -5.22 -23.68 4.35
C ALA A 102 -6.18 -24.87 4.59
N GLU A 103 -6.81 -24.93 5.77
CA GLU A 103 -7.78 -25.97 6.12
C GLU A 103 -9.00 -25.99 5.19
N VAL A 104 -9.43 -24.83 4.67
CA VAL A 104 -10.53 -24.77 3.69
C VAL A 104 -10.18 -25.52 2.40
N GLY A 105 -8.89 -25.57 2.04
CA GLY A 105 -8.38 -26.29 0.88
C GLY A 105 -7.98 -27.76 1.14
N GLU A 106 -7.88 -28.18 2.40
CA GLU A 106 -7.42 -29.52 2.78
C GLU A 106 -8.57 -30.50 3.09
N LEU A 107 -8.26 -31.80 3.17
CA LEU A 107 -9.22 -32.83 3.57
C LEU A 107 -9.36 -32.83 5.10
N PRO A 108 -10.55 -33.12 5.65
CA PRO A 108 -10.66 -33.48 7.06
C PRO A 108 -9.73 -34.67 7.34
N ALA A 109 -8.93 -34.58 8.41
CA ALA A 109 -7.98 -35.62 8.80
C ALA A 109 -8.63 -37.02 8.88
N ASP A 110 -9.94 -37.07 9.13
CA ASP A 110 -10.75 -38.28 9.28
C ASP A 110 -10.93 -39.11 7.98
N VAL A 111 -10.48 -38.62 6.82
CA VAL A 111 -10.66 -39.27 5.49
C VAL A 111 -9.33 -39.67 4.84
N LEU A 112 -8.20 -39.51 5.53
CA LEU A 112 -6.90 -39.95 5.00
C LEU A 112 -6.81 -41.48 5.09
N PRO A 113 -6.59 -42.22 3.98
CA PRO A 113 -6.02 -43.56 4.09
C PRO A 113 -4.58 -43.43 4.64
N ASP A 114 -4.16 -44.39 5.47
CA ASP A 114 -2.80 -44.47 6.01
C ASP A 114 -1.78 -44.39 4.86
N ILE A 115 -1.12 -43.24 4.69
CA ILE A 115 0.05 -43.09 3.83
C ILE A 115 1.23 -42.88 4.76
N ASP A 116 2.16 -43.83 4.73
CA ASP A 116 3.41 -43.82 5.48
C ASP A 116 4.19 -42.53 5.17
N VAL A 117 4.30 -41.66 6.18
CA VAL A 117 5.20 -40.49 6.15
C VAL A 117 6.61 -40.95 6.50
N ASP A 118 7.36 -41.35 5.48
CA ASP A 118 8.82 -41.39 5.55
C ASP A 118 9.35 -39.96 5.65
N ALA A 119 9.50 -39.51 6.90
CA ALA A 119 10.15 -38.26 7.23
C ALA A 119 11.68 -38.42 7.15
N GLN A 120 12.28 -38.04 6.02
CA GLN A 120 13.70 -37.73 6.02
C GLN A 120 14.14 -36.75 4.92
N SER A 121 14.74 -35.66 5.40
CA SER A 121 15.76 -34.83 4.72
C SER A 121 15.21 -33.90 3.62
N ASP A 122 15.73 -32.71 3.34
CA ASP A 122 17.03 -32.13 3.68
C ASP A 122 16.95 -30.60 3.56
N ARG A 123 17.92 -29.91 4.15
CA ARG A 123 18.13 -28.47 3.96
C ARG A 123 18.66 -28.22 2.55
N ALA A 124 17.97 -27.44 1.73
CA ALA A 124 18.52 -26.86 0.50
C ALA A 124 17.75 -25.59 0.10
N ASP A 125 18.52 -24.52 -0.08
CA ASP A 125 18.41 -23.39 -1.03
C ASP A 125 17.03 -22.84 -1.44
N ASP A 126 16.90 -21.51 -1.30
CA ASP A 126 15.71 -20.65 -1.53
C ASP A 126 15.13 -20.63 -2.97
N GLU A 127 15.45 -21.58 -3.85
CA GLU A 127 14.98 -21.58 -5.26
C GLU A 127 13.93 -22.65 -5.60
N ASP A 128 13.66 -23.63 -4.71
CA ASP A 128 12.69 -24.70 -4.95
C ASP A 128 11.58 -24.73 -3.87
N ARG A 129 10.81 -23.65 -3.73
CA ARG A 129 9.57 -23.70 -2.95
C ARG A 129 8.53 -24.50 -3.74
N GLU A 130 8.54 -25.83 -3.60
CA GLU A 130 7.53 -26.71 -4.19
C GLU A 130 6.14 -26.14 -3.91
N GLU A 131 5.43 -25.76 -4.97
CA GLU A 131 4.12 -25.10 -4.91
C GLU A 131 3.15 -25.97 -4.10
N ARG A 132 2.83 -25.53 -2.88
CA ARG A 132 1.91 -26.26 -2.00
C ARG A 132 0.48 -26.03 -2.47
N ILE A 133 -0.03 -26.92 -3.31
CA ILE A 133 -1.40 -26.83 -3.85
C ILE A 133 -2.36 -27.65 -2.97
N ALA A 134 -3.52 -27.06 -2.69
CA ALA A 134 -4.60 -27.71 -1.96
C ALA A 134 -5.17 -28.96 -2.67
N GLN A 135 -5.51 -29.96 -1.86
CA GLN A 135 -6.05 -31.24 -2.35
C GLN A 135 -7.52 -31.15 -2.78
N ARG A 136 -8.28 -30.17 -2.29
CA ARG A 136 -9.67 -29.94 -2.67
C ARG A 136 -9.84 -28.69 -3.53
N ARG A 137 -10.95 -28.70 -4.28
CA ARG A 137 -11.44 -27.52 -4.97
C ARG A 137 -12.18 -26.63 -3.98
N LEU A 138 -11.89 -25.34 -4.03
CA LEU A 138 -12.60 -24.30 -3.30
C LEU A 138 -13.99 -24.09 -3.89
N SER A 139 -15.01 -24.11 -3.05
CA SER A 139 -16.36 -23.73 -3.43
C SER A 139 -16.64 -22.26 -3.10
N ALA A 140 -17.56 -21.64 -3.85
CA ALA A 140 -18.01 -20.29 -3.56
C ALA A 140 -18.66 -20.17 -2.17
N LYS A 141 -19.29 -21.25 -1.68
CA LYS A 141 -19.90 -21.29 -0.34
C LYS A 141 -18.82 -21.16 0.73
N GLU A 142 -17.75 -21.93 0.64
CA GLU A 142 -16.64 -21.87 1.59
C GLU A 142 -15.97 -20.49 1.62
N LEU A 143 -15.77 -19.87 0.45
CA LEU A 143 -15.22 -18.52 0.37
C LEU A 143 -16.12 -17.48 1.06
N LEU A 144 -17.44 -17.56 0.84
CA LEU A 144 -18.40 -16.65 1.48
C LEU A 144 -18.52 -16.89 2.99
N GLU A 145 -18.42 -18.15 3.44
CA GLU A 145 -18.37 -18.49 4.86
C GLU A 145 -17.09 -17.93 5.51
N PHE A 146 -15.95 -18.07 4.84
CA PHE A 146 -14.67 -17.52 5.31
C PHE A 146 -14.69 -15.99 5.37
N VAL A 147 -15.28 -15.30 4.39
CA VAL A 147 -15.51 -13.84 4.45
C VAL A 147 -16.27 -13.43 5.70
N ARG A 148 -17.36 -14.14 6.00
CA ARG A 148 -18.18 -13.86 7.20
C ARG A 148 -17.40 -14.12 8.48
N GLU A 149 -16.70 -15.25 8.57
CA GLU A 149 -15.87 -15.62 9.73
C GLU A 149 -14.80 -14.55 10.03
N VAL A 150 -14.08 -14.08 9.00
CA VAL A 150 -13.07 -13.03 9.14
C VAL A 150 -13.70 -11.70 9.55
N ALA A 151 -14.80 -11.30 8.90
CA ALA A 151 -15.49 -10.05 9.19
C ALA A 151 -16.02 -9.96 10.62
N GLU A 152 -16.60 -11.07 11.12
CA GLU A 152 -17.09 -11.18 12.49
C GLU A 152 -15.94 -11.15 13.49
N ALA A 153 -14.88 -11.92 13.24
CA ALA A 153 -13.74 -12.01 14.16
C ALA A 153 -12.95 -10.70 14.29
N TRP A 154 -12.85 -9.92 13.22
CA TRP A 154 -12.21 -8.60 13.26
C TRP A 154 -13.17 -7.49 13.71
N GLY A 155 -14.45 -7.78 13.91
CA GLY A 155 -15.44 -6.79 14.35
C GLY A 155 -15.76 -5.75 13.27
N VAL A 156 -15.58 -6.08 11.99
CA VAL A 156 -15.75 -5.15 10.86
C VAL A 156 -17.01 -5.42 10.04
N ALA A 157 -17.80 -6.42 10.41
CA ALA A 157 -19.04 -6.78 9.72
C ALA A 157 -20.01 -5.60 9.56
N GLU A 158 -20.16 -4.76 10.59
CA GLU A 158 -21.03 -3.57 10.53
C GLU A 158 -20.31 -2.35 9.94
N ALA A 159 -19.06 -2.13 10.35
CA ALA A 159 -18.32 -0.91 9.99
C ALA A 159 -17.89 -0.86 8.53
N LEU A 160 -17.45 -2.00 7.99
CA LEU A 160 -16.98 -2.12 6.60
C LEU A 160 -18.01 -2.75 5.66
N ALA A 161 -19.02 -3.45 6.22
CA ALA A 161 -20.00 -4.21 5.45
C ALA A 161 -19.37 -4.99 4.28
N PRO A 162 -18.36 -5.85 4.53
CA PRO A 162 -17.61 -6.50 3.48
C PRO A 162 -18.51 -7.51 2.73
N GLU A 163 -18.59 -7.38 1.41
CA GLU A 163 -19.53 -8.15 0.59
C GLU A 163 -18.86 -8.89 -0.56
N GLY A 164 -19.40 -10.09 -0.81
CA GLY A 164 -19.13 -10.86 -2.01
C GLY A 164 -17.68 -11.34 -2.17
N VAL A 165 -17.41 -11.81 -3.38
CA VAL A 165 -16.11 -12.31 -3.81
C VAL A 165 -15.87 -11.82 -5.23
N ARG A 166 -14.68 -11.30 -5.50
CA ARG A 166 -14.26 -10.86 -6.84
C ARG A 166 -13.09 -11.70 -7.32
N VAL A 167 -13.14 -12.12 -8.57
CA VAL A 167 -12.13 -13.00 -9.15
C VAL A 167 -11.48 -12.31 -10.34
N ARG A 168 -10.16 -12.15 -10.28
CA ARG A 168 -9.33 -11.69 -11.40
C ARG A 168 -8.60 -12.89 -11.99
N SER A 169 -8.90 -13.21 -13.24
CA SER A 169 -8.26 -14.31 -13.97
C SER A 169 -7.09 -13.77 -14.79
N VAL A 170 -5.92 -14.39 -14.64
CA VAL A 170 -4.69 -14.05 -15.38
C VAL A 170 -4.08 -15.28 -16.01
N ALA A 171 -3.45 -15.08 -17.17
CA ALA A 171 -2.62 -16.09 -17.81
C ALA A 171 -1.21 -15.98 -17.24
N VAL A 172 -0.72 -17.06 -16.63
CA VAL A 172 0.64 -17.15 -16.10
C VAL A 172 1.43 -18.19 -16.88
N ARG A 173 2.75 -18.00 -17.00
CA ARG A 173 3.62 -19.04 -17.56
C ARG A 173 3.65 -20.22 -16.59
N GLN A 174 3.66 -21.44 -17.13
CA GLN A 174 3.78 -22.67 -16.32
C GLN A 174 5.03 -22.71 -15.44
N SER A 175 6.06 -21.93 -15.77
CA SER A 175 7.26 -21.83 -14.93
C SER A 175 7.14 -20.82 -13.77
N HIS A 176 6.01 -20.10 -13.65
CA HIS A 176 5.77 -19.05 -12.65
C HIS A 176 4.38 -19.21 -11.98
N THR A 177 3.81 -20.41 -11.98
CA THR A 177 2.50 -20.71 -11.37
C THR A 177 2.45 -20.51 -9.87
N GLY A 178 3.61 -20.36 -9.22
CA GLY A 178 3.79 -20.16 -7.78
C GLY A 178 4.08 -18.73 -7.32
N ASP A 179 4.29 -17.77 -8.23
CA ASP A 179 4.55 -16.38 -7.82
C ASP A 179 3.25 -15.75 -7.29
N ALA A 180 3.15 -15.68 -5.96
CA ALA A 180 2.09 -15.00 -5.24
C ALA A 180 2.19 -13.46 -5.31
N ASP A 181 3.24 -12.93 -5.96
CA ASP A 181 3.59 -11.50 -6.11
C ASP A 181 2.47 -10.60 -6.66
N GLN A 182 1.38 -11.17 -7.17
CA GLN A 182 0.25 -10.40 -7.69
C GLN A 182 -0.73 -9.90 -6.61
N GLN A 183 -0.42 -10.08 -5.32
CA GLN A 183 -1.31 -9.78 -4.20
C GLN A 183 -0.85 -8.62 -3.30
N ASP A 184 0.26 -7.97 -3.64
CA ASP A 184 0.89 -6.84 -2.94
C ASP A 184 0.02 -5.58 -2.77
N PHE A 185 -1.22 -5.59 -3.29
CA PHE A 185 -2.14 -4.47 -3.13
C PHE A 185 -2.75 -4.37 -1.72
N LEU A 186 -2.92 -5.48 -1.00
CA LEU A 186 -3.69 -5.47 0.25
C LEU A 186 -2.94 -4.89 1.45
N ASN A 187 -1.62 -5.00 1.46
CA ASN A 187 -0.78 -4.56 2.56
C ASN A 187 0.29 -3.60 2.04
N SER A 188 0.37 -2.44 2.67
CA SER A 188 1.43 -1.48 2.37
C SER A 188 2.75 -2.00 2.90
N ILE A 189 3.77 -2.05 2.05
CA ILE A 189 5.16 -2.39 2.41
C ILE A 189 5.71 -1.53 3.56
N ILE A 190 5.12 -0.36 3.78
CA ILE A 190 5.58 0.64 4.74
C ILE A 190 5.23 0.24 6.19
N ALA A 191 4.27 -0.67 6.42
CA ALA A 191 3.81 -1.00 7.76
C ALA A 191 4.93 -1.58 8.65
N ALA A 192 5.76 -2.47 8.10
CA ALA A 192 6.90 -3.06 8.81
C ALA A 192 7.97 -2.00 9.15
N ASP A 193 8.22 -1.07 8.22
CA ASP A 193 9.14 0.04 8.45
C ASP A 193 8.63 0.98 9.54
N LEU A 194 7.33 1.27 9.56
CA LEU A 194 6.71 2.09 10.60
C LEU A 194 6.79 1.44 11.98
N ASP A 195 6.63 0.12 12.09
CA ASP A 195 6.84 -0.59 13.36
C ASP A 195 8.30 -0.49 13.83
N LEU A 196 9.26 -0.64 12.91
CA LEU A 196 10.68 -0.47 13.23
C LEU A 196 10.96 0.95 13.76
N VAL A 197 10.42 1.98 13.10
CA VAL A 197 10.53 3.37 13.55
C VAL A 197 9.87 3.55 14.92
N ALA A 198 8.67 3.02 15.12
CA ALA A 198 7.95 3.11 16.40
C ALA A 198 8.75 2.45 17.56
N ARG A 199 9.35 1.28 17.32
CA ARG A 199 10.23 0.62 18.30
C ARG A 199 11.48 1.44 18.60
N ALA A 200 12.12 2.01 17.58
CA ALA A 200 13.29 2.85 17.76
C ALA A 200 12.98 4.09 18.62
N LEU A 201 11.82 4.73 18.38
CA LEU A 201 11.37 5.90 19.14
C LEU A 201 11.08 5.62 20.62
N ARG A 202 10.79 4.36 21.00
CA ARG A 202 10.66 3.97 22.42
C ARG A 202 12.00 3.91 23.13
N ALA A 203 13.10 3.70 22.40
CA ALA A 203 14.44 3.55 22.95
C ALA A 203 15.29 4.84 22.84
N GLN A 204 15.00 5.67 21.83
CA GLN A 204 15.76 6.89 21.54
C GLN A 204 14.85 8.02 21.07
N ASP A 205 15.13 9.24 21.51
CA ASP A 205 14.40 10.42 21.07
C ASP A 205 14.54 10.65 19.54
N PRO A 206 13.46 11.07 18.86
CA PRO A 206 13.51 11.40 17.44
C PRO A 206 14.52 12.52 17.17
N GLY A 207 15.21 12.45 16.03
CA GLY A 207 15.97 13.57 15.51
C GLY A 207 15.08 14.81 15.29
N SER A 208 15.68 16.00 15.27
CA SER A 208 14.94 17.29 15.22
C SER A 208 13.91 17.39 14.08
N GLY A 209 14.20 16.80 12.91
CA GLY A 209 13.27 16.76 11.78
C GLY A 209 12.02 15.92 12.06
N LEU A 210 12.19 14.69 12.57
CA LEU A 210 11.07 13.81 12.91
C LEU A 210 10.28 14.34 14.11
N ALA A 211 10.98 14.90 15.12
CA ALA A 211 10.34 15.56 16.24
C ALA A 211 9.47 16.74 15.77
N SER A 212 9.99 17.57 14.86
CA SER A 212 9.25 18.68 14.27
C SER A 212 8.07 18.23 13.41
N TYR A 213 8.17 17.07 12.76
CA TYR A 213 7.09 16.50 11.94
C TYR A 213 5.96 15.91 12.81
N LEU A 214 6.31 15.20 13.88
CA LEU A 214 5.35 14.59 14.81
C LEU A 214 4.78 15.58 15.84
N THR A 215 5.19 16.84 15.81
CA THR A 215 4.69 17.88 16.72
C THR A 215 3.18 18.07 16.50
N PRO A 216 2.33 17.91 17.53
CA PRO A 216 0.89 18.11 17.40
C PRO A 216 0.54 19.49 16.84
N GLY A 217 -0.45 19.59 15.96
CA GLY A 217 -0.84 20.85 15.30
C GLY A 217 -1.07 22.01 16.28
N ALA A 218 -1.58 21.73 17.47
CA ALA A 218 -1.80 22.73 18.53
C ALA A 218 -0.49 23.28 19.16
N GLU A 219 0.59 22.52 19.11
CA GLU A 219 1.91 22.89 19.63
C GLU A 219 2.82 23.46 18.55
N VAL A 220 2.41 23.36 17.29
CA VAL A 220 3.12 23.98 16.18
C VAL A 220 3.09 25.50 16.34
N ASN A 221 4.27 26.11 16.26
CA ASN A 221 4.39 27.55 16.16
C ASN A 221 3.89 28.05 14.79
N THR A 222 2.61 28.41 14.71
CA THR A 222 1.98 28.93 13.49
C THR A 222 2.58 30.24 13.01
N ALA A 223 3.24 31.02 13.88
CA ALA A 223 3.91 32.26 13.48
C ALA A 223 5.10 32.01 12.55
N TRP A 224 5.62 30.79 12.50
CA TRP A 224 6.73 30.37 11.63
C TRP A 224 6.23 29.63 10.38
N ARG A 225 4.93 29.33 10.29
CA ARG A 225 4.33 28.68 9.12
C ARG A 225 3.76 29.75 8.18
N ILE A 226 3.96 29.52 6.89
CA ILE A 226 3.44 30.37 5.82
C ILE A 226 2.39 29.52 5.09
N ASP A 227 1.13 29.96 5.09
CA ASP A 227 0.08 29.32 4.29
C ASP A 227 0.34 29.60 2.80
N LEU A 228 0.82 28.58 2.08
CA LEU A 228 1.15 28.67 0.67
C LEU A 228 -0.07 28.85 -0.24
N ARG A 229 -1.29 28.56 0.24
CA ARG A 229 -2.52 28.86 -0.50
C ARG A 229 -2.83 30.35 -0.47
N GLN A 230 -2.51 31.01 0.65
CA GLN A 230 -2.68 32.46 0.80
C GLN A 230 -1.47 33.25 0.28
N ARG A 231 -0.27 32.65 0.33
CA ARG A 231 1.01 33.25 -0.06
C ARG A 231 1.81 32.35 -1.01
N PRO A 232 1.31 32.09 -2.23
CA PRO A 232 1.97 31.19 -3.18
C PRO A 232 3.34 31.72 -3.64
N GLU A 233 3.58 33.03 -3.54
CA GLU A 233 4.85 33.65 -3.92
C GLU A 233 6.05 33.11 -3.13
N VAL A 234 5.84 32.70 -1.88
CA VAL A 234 6.89 32.15 -1.03
C VAL A 234 7.42 30.81 -1.56
N ALA A 235 6.54 29.98 -2.14
CA ALA A 235 6.96 28.75 -2.80
C ALA A 235 7.76 29.03 -4.09
N LEU A 236 7.36 30.06 -4.85
CA LEU A 236 8.02 30.45 -6.09
C LEU A 236 9.43 31.00 -5.84
N ASP A 237 9.59 31.83 -4.81
CA ASP A 237 10.91 32.36 -4.41
C ASP A 237 11.88 31.22 -4.03
N GLY A 238 11.36 30.18 -3.37
CA GLY A 238 12.12 29.01 -2.93
C GLY A 238 12.62 28.11 -4.06
N VAL A 239 12.05 28.22 -5.27
CA VAL A 239 12.46 27.43 -6.45
C VAL A 239 13.15 28.25 -7.52
N THR A 240 13.49 29.50 -7.21
CA THR A 240 14.30 30.33 -8.11
C THR A 240 15.63 29.65 -8.44
N PRO A 241 16.19 29.84 -9.65
CA PRO A 241 17.46 29.23 -10.04
C PRO A 241 18.61 29.50 -9.06
N ALA A 242 18.57 30.65 -8.37
CA ALA A 242 19.56 31.02 -7.35
C ALA A 242 19.43 30.24 -6.03
N ALA A 243 18.25 29.71 -5.72
CA ALA A 243 17.97 28.91 -4.52
C ALA A 243 18.25 27.41 -4.72
N VAL A 244 18.60 26.99 -5.93
CA VAL A 244 18.85 25.57 -6.23
C VAL A 244 20.25 25.14 -5.75
N PRO A 245 20.36 24.03 -4.98
CA PRO A 245 21.65 23.41 -4.67
C PRO A 245 22.43 22.98 -5.92
N ALA A 246 23.75 23.16 -5.89
CA ALA A 246 24.64 22.85 -7.02
C ALA A 246 24.73 21.35 -7.37
N GLY A 247 24.27 20.46 -6.49
CA GLY A 247 24.19 19.02 -6.74
C GLY A 247 22.77 18.60 -7.11
N ARG A 248 22.45 18.57 -8.40
CA ARG A 248 21.19 17.98 -8.91
C ARG A 248 21.47 16.69 -9.66
N TRP A 249 20.63 15.69 -9.40
CA TRP A 249 20.53 14.50 -10.22
C TRP A 249 20.04 14.89 -11.63
N PRO A 250 20.59 14.35 -12.73
CA PRO A 250 20.13 14.68 -14.07
C PRO A 250 18.66 14.23 -14.23
N ALA A 251 17.77 15.17 -14.53
CA ALA A 251 16.39 14.86 -14.91
C ALA A 251 16.24 15.01 -16.43
N GLU A 252 15.45 14.14 -17.05
CA GLU A 252 15.12 14.25 -18.47
C GLU A 252 14.37 15.55 -18.75
N PRO A 253 14.76 16.34 -19.78
CA PRO A 253 14.14 17.64 -20.08
C PRO A 253 12.63 17.57 -20.39
N GLU A 254 12.16 16.38 -20.77
CA GLU A 254 10.79 16.12 -21.23
C GLU A 254 9.86 15.77 -20.04
N HIS A 255 10.44 15.49 -18.87
CA HIS A 255 9.74 15.17 -17.63
C HIS A 255 10.32 15.97 -16.46
N PRO A 256 10.21 17.31 -16.47
CA PRO A 256 10.59 18.12 -15.32
C PRO A 256 9.75 17.68 -14.12
N LEU A 257 10.39 17.35 -13.01
CA LEU A 257 9.70 17.02 -11.75
C LEU A 257 8.82 18.21 -11.37
N ALA A 258 7.52 17.98 -11.41
CA ALA A 258 6.47 18.96 -11.24
C ALA A 258 6.65 19.80 -9.94
N LEU A 259 6.51 21.12 -10.05
CA LEU A 259 6.16 22.01 -8.92
C LEU A 259 4.68 21.83 -8.50
N LEU A 260 3.97 20.85 -9.09
CA LEU A 260 2.67 20.97 -9.78
C LEU A 260 2.73 21.72 -11.13
N ASP A 261 3.76 21.39 -11.92
CA ASP A 261 4.03 21.82 -13.30
C ASP A 261 4.25 23.33 -13.48
N LEU A 262 5.50 23.72 -13.21
CA LEU A 262 6.19 24.97 -13.57
C LEU A 262 5.28 26.01 -14.25
N ILE A 263 4.72 26.94 -13.46
CA ILE A 263 4.10 28.18 -13.96
C ILE A 263 5.00 28.71 -15.08
N LEU A 264 4.50 28.66 -16.31
CA LEU A 264 5.16 29.14 -17.51
C LEU A 264 5.36 30.66 -17.29
N PRO A 265 6.59 31.17 -17.08
CA PRO A 265 6.79 32.60 -17.04
C PRO A 265 6.50 33.13 -18.46
N PRO A 266 6.05 34.39 -18.63
CA PRO A 266 6.02 34.97 -19.96
C PRO A 266 7.46 35.00 -20.48
N LEU A 267 7.74 34.11 -21.44
CA LEU A 267 9.03 33.92 -22.11
C LEU A 267 9.60 35.24 -22.70
N SER A 268 8.80 36.30 -22.74
CA SER A 268 9.15 37.63 -23.21
C SER A 268 10.10 38.41 -22.29
N GLU A 269 10.07 38.23 -20.96
CA GLU A 269 10.95 39.00 -20.06
C GLU A 269 12.38 38.41 -20.02
N LEU A 270 12.50 37.08 -19.97
CA LEU A 270 13.79 36.39 -19.96
C LEU A 270 14.55 36.51 -21.29
N LEU A 271 13.85 36.58 -22.43
CA LEU A 271 14.47 36.90 -23.72
C LEU A 271 14.84 38.39 -23.85
N GLY A 272 14.14 39.29 -23.16
CA GLY A 272 14.44 40.73 -23.14
C GLY A 272 15.75 41.05 -22.42
N GLU A 273 16.03 40.41 -21.29
CA GLU A 273 17.28 40.61 -20.55
C GLU A 273 18.49 39.96 -21.24
N LEU A 274 18.31 38.78 -21.85
CA LEU A 274 19.38 38.07 -22.56
C LEU A 274 19.74 38.73 -23.90
N LEU A 275 18.77 39.32 -24.60
CA LEU A 275 19.01 40.08 -25.84
C LEU A 275 19.43 41.54 -25.58
N GLY A 276 19.08 42.12 -24.44
CA GLY A 276 19.51 43.46 -24.02
C GLY A 276 21.01 43.55 -23.71
N SER A 277 21.64 42.44 -23.31
CA SER A 277 23.07 42.35 -23.01
C SER A 277 23.97 42.22 -24.25
N ILE A 278 23.39 41.94 -25.43
CA ILE A 278 24.13 41.77 -26.70
C ILE A 278 23.84 42.96 -27.64
N ARG A 279 24.20 44.18 -27.21
CA ARG A 279 24.47 45.29 -28.16
C ARG A 279 25.98 45.51 -28.27
N PRO A 280 26.60 45.35 -29.45
CA PRO A 280 28.03 45.56 -29.61
C PRO A 280 28.38 47.05 -29.46
N GLN A 281 29.33 47.33 -28.56
CA GLN A 281 30.12 48.56 -28.62
C GLN A 281 30.95 48.53 -29.91
N MET A 282 30.52 49.28 -30.93
CA MET A 282 31.33 49.55 -32.12
C MET A 282 31.48 51.06 -32.30
N GLY A 283 32.61 51.55 -31.79
CA GLY A 283 33.52 52.45 -32.50
C GLY A 283 33.00 53.82 -32.93
N GLY A 284 33.08 54.81 -32.04
CA GLY A 284 33.23 56.21 -32.43
C GLY A 284 34.70 56.62 -32.41
N ARG A 285 35.33 56.81 -33.59
CA ARG A 285 36.42 57.79 -33.80
C ARG A 285 36.79 57.97 -35.29
N ALA A 286 37.12 59.23 -35.61
CA ALA A 286 37.56 59.86 -36.87
C ALA A 286 36.39 60.26 -37.80
N GLN A 287 36.14 61.52 -38.15
CA GLN A 287 36.91 62.78 -38.07
C GLN A 287 35.99 63.94 -37.65
#